data_AF-A0A0W1B5A8-F1
#
_entry.id   AF-A0A0W1B5A8-F1
#
_cell.length_a   1.000
_cell.length_b   1.000
_cell.length_c   1.000
_cell.angle_alpha   90.00
_cell.angle_beta   90.00
_cell.angle_gamma   90.00
#
_symmetry.space_group_name_H-M   'P 1'
#
loop_
_entity.id
_entity.type
_entity.pdbx_description
1 polymer ?
#
loop_
_entity_poly.entity_id
_entity_poly.type
_entity_poly.pdbx_seq_one_letter_code
_entity_poly.pdbx_strand_id
1 'polypeptide(L)' 'MAINYVCRHCKTSLGSINRSDVTEMQLGLHSLTPAERRDIIAYNSEGEITVKVTCDYCKEALENNPELSLLTSPLQ' A
#
# COMPACT_ATOMS: atom_id res chain seq x y z
N MET A 1 13.26 -6.90 10.41
CA MET A 1 12.03 -7.08 9.61
C MET A 1 11.40 -5.70 9.42
N ALA A 2 11.26 -5.26 8.18
CA ALA A 2 10.68 -3.97 7.84
C ALA A 2 9.36 -4.15 7.07
N ILE A 3 8.53 -3.12 7.16
CA ILE A 3 7.27 -2.97 6.45
C ILE A 3 7.50 -1.93 5.36
N ASN A 4 7.56 -2.37 4.12
CA ASN A 4 7.77 -1.54 2.95
C ASN A 4 6.42 -1.09 2.39
N TYR A 5 6.23 0.22 2.23
CA TYR A 5 5.05 0.81 1.64
C TYR A 5 5.30 1.10 0.17
N VAL A 6 4.51 0.52 -0.71
CA VAL A 6 4.65 0.66 -2.17
C VAL A 6 3.31 1.08 -2.76
N CYS A 7 3.33 2.03 -3.69
CA CYS A 7 2.10 2.43 -4.36
C CYS A 7 1.59 1.32 -5.30
N ARG A 8 0.31 0.95 -5.23
CA ARG A 8 -0.29 -0.04 -6.14
C ARG A 8 -0.41 0.44 -7.59
N HIS A 9 -0.47 1.77 -7.80
CA HIS A 9 -0.72 2.36 -9.11
C HIS A 9 0.58 2.74 -9.84
N CYS A 10 1.43 3.54 -9.21
CA CYS A 10 2.70 3.98 -9.81
C CYS A 10 3.92 3.15 -9.40
N LYS A 11 3.75 2.18 -8.49
CA LYS A 11 4.84 1.33 -7.94
C LYS A 11 5.95 2.10 -7.21
N THR A 12 5.75 3.38 -6.93
CA THR A 12 6.67 4.19 -6.14
C THR A 12 6.77 3.66 -4.71
N SER A 13 7.99 3.48 -4.23
CA SER A 13 8.25 3.16 -2.81
C SER A 13 8.05 4.42 -1.97
N LEU A 14 7.11 4.37 -1.04
CA LEU A 14 6.77 5.48 -0.15
C LEU A 14 7.65 5.52 1.09
N GLY A 15 8.23 4.37 1.46
CA GLY A 15 9.15 4.26 2.58
C GLY A 15 9.04 2.91 3.27
N SER A 16 9.89 2.73 4.28
CA SER A 16 9.99 1.51 5.07
C SER A 16 9.85 1.85 6.55
N ILE A 17 9.04 1.10 7.28
CA ILE A 17 8.89 1.25 8.73
C ILE A 17 9.38 -0.02 9.42
N ASN A 18 10.18 0.11 10.46
CA ASN A 18 10.65 -1.05 11.23
C ASN A 18 9.49 -1.65 12.03
N ARG A 19 9.20 -2.94 11.79
CA ARG A 19 8.09 -3.64 12.46
C ARG A 19 8.23 -3.69 13.98
N SER A 20 9.47 -3.60 14.48
CA SER A 20 9.75 -3.59 15.91
C SER A 20 9.27 -2.32 16.63
N ASP A 21 9.10 -1.22 15.90
CA ASP A 21 8.72 0.08 16.46
C ASP A 21 7.22 0.35 16.39
N VAL A 22 6.49 -0.35 15.51
CA VAL A 22 5.08 -0.05 15.21
C VAL A 22 4.21 -1.30 15.19
N THR A 23 3.03 -1.19 15.82
CA THR A 23 2.00 -2.23 15.79
C THR A 23 1.05 -1.99 14.62
N GLU A 24 0.48 -3.05 14.07
CA GLU A 24 -0.50 -3.01 12.96
C GLU A 24 -1.71 -2.12 13.26
N MET A 25 -2.06 -1.97 14.55
CA MET A 25 -3.10 -1.07 15.03
C MET A 25 -2.72 0.41 14.89
N GLN A 26 -1.46 0.78 15.16
CA GLN A 26 -0.98 2.16 14.97
C GLN A 26 -0.89 2.53 13.49
N LEU A 27 -0.63 1.54 12.64
CA LEU A 27 -0.62 1.70 11.19
C LEU A 27 -2.03 1.71 10.57
N GLY A 28 -3.08 1.52 11.36
CA GLY A 28 -4.47 1.46 10.87
C GLY A 28 -4.78 0.22 10.02
N LEU A 29 -3.85 -0.74 9.91
CA LEU A 29 -4.00 -1.97 9.13
C LEU A 29 -5.07 -2.89 9.72
N HIS A 30 -5.45 -2.69 10.99
CA HIS A 30 -6.53 -3.43 11.63
C HIS A 30 -7.91 -3.13 11.04
N SER A 31 -8.09 -1.98 10.39
CA SER A 31 -9.34 -1.61 9.72
C SER A 31 -9.56 -2.35 8.39
N LEU A 32 -8.54 -3.06 7.90
CA LEU A 32 -8.63 -3.86 6.68
C LEU A 32 -9.29 -5.20 6.98
N THR A 33 -10.22 -5.61 6.11
CA THR A 33 -10.78 -6.97 6.18
C THR A 33 -9.69 -8.01 5.92
N PRO A 34 -9.82 -9.25 6.40
CA PRO A 34 -8.83 -10.30 6.14
C PRO A 34 -8.67 -10.62 4.64
N ALA A 35 -9.65 -10.33 3.80
CA ALA A 35 -9.53 -10.44 2.35
C ALA A 35 -8.63 -9.34 1.78
N GLU A 36 -8.92 -8.08 2.11
CA GLU A 36 -8.12 -6.90 1.74
C GLU A 36 -6.67 -7.06 2.21
N ARG A 37 -6.48 -7.54 3.44
CA ARG A 37 -5.17 -7.73 4.03
C ARG A 37 -4.32 -8.72 3.25
N ARG A 38 -4.92 -9.78 2.67
CA ARG A 38 -4.19 -10.74 1.82
C ARG A 38 -3.86 -10.19 0.44
N ASP A 39 -4.65 -9.25 -0.07
CA ASP A 39 -4.43 -8.61 -1.38
C ASP A 39 -3.38 -7.49 -1.29
N ILE A 40 -3.47 -6.71 -0.21
CA ILE A 40 -2.67 -5.52 0.06
C ILE A 40 -1.32 -5.85 0.71
N ILE A 41 -1.29 -6.84 1.61
CA ILE A 41 -0.08 -7.23 2.36
C ILE A 41 0.54 -8.48 1.75
N ALA A 42 1.73 -8.34 1.18
CA ALA A 42 2.54 -9.44 0.69
C ALA A 42 3.69 -9.74 1.66
N TYR A 43 3.86 -11.01 2.00
CA TYR A 43 4.98 -11.50 2.79
C TYR A 43 6.02 -12.11 1.85
N ASN A 44 7.27 -11.68 1.94
CA ASN A 44 8.36 -12.33 1.20
C ASN A 44 8.96 -13.49 2.02
N SER A 45 9.73 -14.35 1.37
CA SER A 45 10.40 -15.50 2.02
C SER A 45 11.47 -15.08 3.04
N GLU A 46 11.90 -13.82 3.04
CA GLU A 46 12.87 -13.25 4.00
C GLU A 46 12.19 -12.67 5.26
N GLY A 47 10.85 -12.65 5.31
CA GLY A 47 10.08 -12.11 6.43
C GLY A 47 9.89 -10.59 6.39
N GLU A 48 10.20 -9.94 5.26
CA GLU A 48 9.78 -8.58 4.98
C GLU A 48 8.33 -8.53 4.52
N ILE A 49 7.70 -7.41 4.84
CA ILE A 49 6.30 -7.17 4.52
C ILE A 49 6.26 -6.06 3.48
N THR A 50 5.53 -6.27 2.40
CA THR A 50 5.21 -5.22 1.43
C THR A 50 3.73 -4.89 1.52
N VAL A 51 3.42 -3.64 1.84
CA VAL A 51 2.05 -3.11 1.93
C VAL A 51 1.80 -2.24 0.71
N LYS A 52 0.81 -2.63 -0.10
CA LYS A 52 0.40 -1.90 -1.28
C LYS A 52 -0.63 -0.83 -0.93
N VAL A 53 -0.29 0.44 -1.05
CA VAL A 53 -1.21 1.54 -0.75
C VAL A 53 -1.39 2.45 -1.98
N THR A 54 -2.31 3.39 -1.93
CA THR A 54 -2.40 4.45 -2.95
C THR A 54 -1.64 5.65 -2.41
N CYS A 55 -0.63 6.12 -3.14
CA CYS A 55 0.12 7.30 -2.72
C CYS A 55 -0.71 8.58 -2.93
N ASP A 56 -0.31 9.65 -2.26
CA ASP A 56 -1.00 10.94 -2.30
C ASP A 56 -1.19 11.46 -3.73
N TYR A 57 -0.14 11.38 -4.56
CA TYR A 57 -0.21 11.74 -5.97
C TYR A 57 -1.24 10.92 -6.76
N CYS A 58 -1.28 9.60 -6.58
CA CYS A 58 -2.27 8.75 -7.25
C CYS A 58 -3.68 9.00 -6.73
N LYS A 59 -3.81 9.29 -5.44
CA LYS A 59 -5.09 9.64 -4.82
C LYS A 59 -5.62 10.95 -5.41
N GLU A 60 -4.78 11.99 -5.44
CA GLU A 60 -5.14 13.28 -6.03
C GLU A 60 -5.48 13.15 -7.52
N ALA A 61 -4.72 12.37 -8.29
CA ALA A 61 -5.02 12.10 -9.69
C ALA A 61 -6.39 11.42 -9.88
N LEU A 62 -6.72 10.43 -9.04
CA LEU A 62 -8.02 9.74 -9.05
C LEU A 62 -9.17 10.65 -8.60
N GLU A 63 -8.94 11.53 -7.62
CA GLU A 63 -9.94 12.49 -7.16
C GLU A 63 -10.24 13.55 -8.23
N ASN A 64 -9.21 14.02 -8.95
CA ASN A 64 -9.37 14.97 -10.04
C ASN A 64 -9.90 14.30 -11.33
N ASN A 65 -9.59 13.03 -11.55
CA ASN A 65 -9.96 12.28 -12.76
C ASN A 65 -10.49 10.90 -12.36
N PRO A 66 -11.77 10.79 -11.95
CA PRO A 66 -12.34 9.52 -11.48
C PRO A 66 -12.37 8.42 -12.55
N GLU A 67 -12.31 8.79 -13.83
CA GLU A 67 -12.19 7.88 -14.97
C GLU A 67 -10.92 7.01 -14.92
N LEU A 68 -9.86 7.49 -14.26
CA LEU A 68 -8.61 6.76 -14.06
C LEU A 68 -8.79 5.49 -13.20
N SER A 69 -9.87 5.40 -12.41
CA SER A 69 -10.22 4.21 -11.64
C SER A 69 -10.53 3.00 -12.54
N LEU A 70 -10.96 3.23 -13.78
CA LEU A 70 -11.23 2.19 -14.77
C LEU A 70 -9.95 1.60 -15.38
N LEU A 71 -8.81 2.28 -15.19
CA LEU A 71 -7.53 1.86 -15.72
C LEU A 71 -6.75 1.08 -14.66
N THR A 72 -6.21 -0.07 -15.07
CA THR A 72 -5.38 -0.91 -14.19
C THR A 72 -4.07 -0.22 -13.78
N SER A 73 -3.62 0.78 -14.55
CA SER A 73 -2.39 1.54 -14.28
C SER A 73 -2.57 2.99 -14.76
N PRO A 74 -3.21 3.85 -13.95
CA PRO A 74 -3.65 5.18 -14.39
C PRO A 74 -2.53 6.21 -14.62
N LEU A 75 -1.30 5.90 -14.22
CA LEU A 75 -0.17 6.84 -14.21
C LEU A 75 1.12 6.21 -14.77
N GLN A 76 0.99 5.15 -15.60
CA GLN A 76 2.11 4.50 -16.28
C GLN A 76 2.25 4.97 -17.73
#